data_AF-A0A1N5W0J3-F1
#
_entry.id   AF-A0A1N5W0J3-F1
#
_cell.length_a   1.000
_cell.length_b   1.000
_cell.length_c   1.000
_cell.angle_alpha   90.00
_cell.angle_beta   90.00
_cell.angle_gamma   90.00
#
_symmetry.space_group_name_H-M   'P 1'
#
loop_
_entity.id
_entity.type
_entity.pdbx_description
1 polymer ?
#
loop_
_entity_poly.entity_id
_entity_poly.type
_entity_poly.pdbx_seq_one_letter_code
_entity_poly.pdbx_strand_id
1 'polypeptide(L)'
;MDEDRKKKLREMVAGGKMSEDMFNEIMSRWEENGSEKEERRDEKAQEESKTERSKKIRISGSGMIQSVYAEETSVSGSLTVDGSIDSIFFHVSGSCRVEKDVISSDTIHSSGSMHIGGNVRGNKIESSGSLQIAGNMEACELESSGSISAESVICDEFESSGSAKISKLLRAKNIENSGKTKAESIECTMLKSSGLVEVRTVTGDEIYISGRINADSISSRRFEMKIYNSTSHVVKLQSDIVEIRLQKKRFLSGEAKIDEIICNRAFLESTNSKYVKGDDIIIEAGCNIDYVEAKSLKISDEAKVKEKKIIP
;
A
#
# COMPACT_ATOMS: atom_id res chain seq x y z
N MET A 1 -13.31 -24.39 18.58
CA MET A 1 -14.05 -23.13 18.36
C MET A 1 -15.51 -23.38 18.66
N ASP A 2 -16.26 -22.41 19.18
CA ASP A 2 -17.71 -22.57 19.36
C ASP A 2 -18.45 -22.59 18.01
N GLU A 3 -19.61 -23.25 17.96
CA GLU A 3 -20.39 -23.43 16.72
C GLU A 3 -20.94 -22.11 16.18
N ASP A 4 -21.24 -21.15 17.06
CA ASP A 4 -21.76 -19.83 16.66
C ASP A 4 -20.71 -19.03 15.88
N ARG A 5 -19.46 -18.97 16.37
CA ARG A 5 -18.34 -18.32 15.67
C ARG A 5 -18.01 -19.07 14.38
N LYS A 6 -17.99 -20.41 14.40
CA LYS A 6 -17.77 -21.21 13.19
C LYS A 6 -18.80 -20.89 12.12
N LYS A 7 -20.07 -20.81 12.50
CA LYS A 7 -21.18 -20.45 11.62
C LYS A 7 -21.01 -19.04 11.06
N LYS A 8 -20.69 -18.06 11.92
CA LYS A 8 -20.46 -16.67 11.52
C LYS A 8 -19.32 -16.53 10.52
N LEU A 9 -18.19 -17.20 10.77
CA LEU A 9 -17.05 -17.25 9.84
C LEU A 9 -17.46 -17.87 8.49
N ARG A 10 -18.23 -18.96 8.48
CA ARG A 10 -18.76 -19.55 7.24
C ARG A 10 -19.73 -18.63 6.50
N GLU A 11 -20.58 -17.90 7.21
CA GLU A 11 -21.48 -16.90 6.62
C GLU A 11 -20.67 -15.76 5.96
N MET A 12 -19.54 -15.36 6.55
CA MET A 12 -18.63 -14.36 5.95
C MET A 12 -17.98 -14.88 4.66
N VAL A 13 -17.57 -16.14 4.61
CA VAL A 13 -17.06 -16.77 3.37
C VAL A 13 -18.16 -16.83 2.31
N ALA A 14 -19.35 -17.34 2.67
CA ALA A 14 -20.49 -17.44 1.75
C ALA A 14 -20.95 -16.08 1.22
N GLY A 15 -20.80 -15.03 2.04
CA GLY A 15 -21.09 -13.64 1.67
C GLY A 15 -19.95 -12.92 0.93
N GLY A 16 -18.83 -13.60 0.65
CA GLY A 16 -17.68 -13.02 -0.05
C GLY A 16 -16.86 -12.00 0.75
N LYS A 17 -17.08 -11.90 2.07
CA LYS A 17 -16.35 -10.98 2.96
C LYS A 17 -15.02 -11.53 3.47
N MET A 18 -14.78 -12.82 3.29
CA MET A 18 -13.58 -13.52 3.74
C MET A 18 -13.23 -14.61 2.73
N SER A 19 -11.94 -14.83 2.48
CA SER A 19 -11.47 -15.91 1.62
C SER A 19 -11.51 -17.27 2.35
N GLU A 20 -11.64 -18.35 1.57
CA GLU A 20 -11.50 -19.72 2.10
C GLU A 20 -10.11 -19.95 2.72
N ASP A 21 -9.05 -19.37 2.16
CA ASP A 21 -7.70 -19.48 2.70
C ASP A 21 -7.58 -18.84 4.09
N MET A 22 -8.19 -17.67 4.29
CA MET A 22 -8.24 -17.01 5.59
C MET A 22 -9.07 -17.82 6.60
N PHE A 23 -10.20 -18.39 6.16
CA PHE A 23 -11.01 -19.28 6.99
C PHE A 23 -10.19 -20.49 7.46
N ASN A 24 -9.50 -21.16 6.54
CA ASN A 24 -8.69 -22.35 6.84
C ASN A 24 -7.52 -22.04 7.77
N GLU A 25 -6.86 -20.88 7.59
CA GLU A 25 -5.80 -20.45 8.50
C GLU A 25 -6.33 -20.21 9.93
N ILE A 26 -7.47 -19.52 10.06
CA ILE A 26 -8.15 -19.34 11.36
C ILE A 26 -8.45 -20.71 11.97
N MET A 27 -9.06 -21.63 11.22
CA MET A 27 -9.36 -22.98 11.71
C MET A 27 -8.10 -23.71 12.20
N SER A 28 -7.00 -23.69 11.44
CA SER A 28 -5.73 -24.36 11.81
C SER A 28 -5.18 -23.79 13.12
N ARG A 29 -5.14 -22.46 13.26
CA ARG A 29 -4.66 -21.80 14.49
C ARG A 29 -5.52 -22.16 15.70
N TRP A 30 -6.82 -22.34 15.51
CA TRP A 30 -7.73 -22.79 16.57
C TRP A 30 -7.52 -24.26 16.98
N GLU A 31 -7.22 -25.13 16.02
CA GLU A 31 -7.04 -26.57 16.23
C GLU A 31 -5.68 -26.90 16.86
N GLU A 32 -4.58 -26.31 16.36
CA GLU A 32 -3.23 -26.47 16.90
C GLU A 32 -3.13 -26.04 18.37
N ASN A 33 -3.79 -24.94 18.73
CA ASN A 33 -3.86 -24.48 20.12
C ASN A 33 -4.96 -25.21 20.93
N GLY A 34 -5.72 -26.11 20.30
CA GLY A 34 -6.70 -26.98 20.95
C GLY A 34 -6.10 -28.31 21.38
N SER A 35 -5.23 -28.91 20.56
CA SER A 35 -4.59 -30.21 20.79
C SER A 35 -3.49 -30.18 21.88
N GLU A 36 -2.84 -29.04 22.10
CA GLU A 36 -1.88 -28.90 23.23
C GLU A 36 -2.52 -29.11 24.62
N LYS A 37 -3.86 -29.03 24.73
CA LYS A 37 -4.59 -29.31 25.98
C LYS A 37 -4.80 -30.79 26.29
N GLU A 38 -4.65 -31.70 25.32
CA GLU A 38 -4.89 -33.14 25.55
C GLU A 38 -3.61 -33.94 25.84
N GLU A 39 -2.44 -33.51 25.37
CA GLU A 39 -1.17 -34.25 25.58
C GLU A 39 -0.42 -33.88 26.87
N ARG A 40 -0.72 -32.74 27.51
CA ARG A 40 -0.06 -32.29 28.76
C ARG A 40 -0.92 -32.50 30.01
N ARG A 41 -1.61 -33.64 30.11
CA ARG A 41 -2.37 -33.97 31.33
C ARG A 41 -1.57 -34.60 32.45
N ASP A 42 -0.31 -34.96 32.22
CA ASP A 42 0.54 -35.49 33.29
C ASP A 42 1.80 -34.63 33.50
N GLU A 43 1.88 -34.13 34.74
CA GLU A 43 3.02 -33.54 35.45
C GLU A 43 3.27 -32.01 35.39
N LYS A 44 2.80 -31.38 36.48
CA LYS A 44 3.28 -30.16 37.16
C LYS A 44 2.82 -28.79 36.64
N ALA A 45 1.83 -28.26 37.37
CA ALA A 45 1.44 -26.87 37.41
C ALA A 45 2.56 -25.96 37.95
N GLN A 46 3.02 -25.01 37.13
CA GLN A 46 3.29 -23.60 37.48
C GLN A 46 3.91 -22.86 36.28
N GLU A 47 3.08 -22.55 35.27
CA GLU A 47 3.19 -21.35 34.45
C GLU A 47 1.82 -21.15 33.79
N GLU A 48 1.08 -20.12 34.20
CA GLU A 48 -0.28 -19.85 33.72
C GLU A 48 -0.23 -19.49 32.23
N SER A 49 -0.49 -20.46 31.38
CA SER A 49 -0.78 -20.26 29.96
C SER A 49 -2.08 -19.44 29.80
N LYS A 50 -1.96 -18.12 29.65
CA LYS A 50 -3.10 -17.20 29.48
C LYS A 50 -3.44 -17.00 28.00
N THR A 51 -3.88 -18.07 27.36
CA THR A 51 -4.62 -17.98 26.10
C THR A 51 -6.06 -17.56 26.39
N GLU A 52 -6.45 -16.36 25.98
CA GLU A 52 -7.78 -15.82 26.23
C GLU A 52 -8.73 -16.16 25.09
N ARG A 53 -9.74 -16.98 25.41
CA ARG A 53 -10.85 -17.35 24.51
C ARG A 53 -12.13 -16.77 25.05
N SER A 54 -12.67 -15.76 24.38
CA SER A 54 -13.91 -15.11 24.81
C SER A 54 -14.65 -14.54 23.61
N LYS A 55 -15.97 -14.41 23.69
CA LYS A 55 -16.73 -13.65 22.68
C LYS A 55 -16.20 -12.22 22.57
N LYS A 56 -15.82 -11.61 23.70
CA LYS A 56 -15.39 -10.22 23.76
C LYS A 56 -14.30 -10.01 24.80
N ILE A 57 -13.24 -9.30 24.41
CA ILE A 57 -12.13 -8.91 25.27
C ILE A 57 -12.03 -7.38 25.25
N ARG A 58 -12.00 -6.76 26.44
CA ARG A 58 -11.87 -5.31 26.62
C ARG A 58 -10.75 -5.01 27.61
N ILE A 59 -9.78 -4.22 27.20
CA ILE A 59 -8.64 -3.80 28.02
C ILE A 59 -8.62 -2.28 28.13
N SER A 60 -9.00 -1.76 29.30
CA SER A 60 -9.02 -0.32 29.60
C SER A 60 -7.87 0.16 30.48
N GLY A 61 -7.17 -0.77 31.15
CA GLY A 61 -5.95 -0.51 31.93
C GLY A 61 -4.71 -1.07 31.22
N SER A 62 -3.75 -1.59 31.97
CA SER A 62 -2.64 -2.39 31.42
C SER A 62 -2.96 -3.88 31.46
N GLY A 63 -2.55 -4.62 30.42
CA GLY A 63 -2.72 -6.06 30.34
C GLY A 63 -1.59 -6.73 29.58
N MET A 64 -1.27 -7.95 29.99
CA MET A 64 -0.38 -8.87 29.28
C MET A 64 -1.14 -10.18 29.07
N ILE A 65 -1.22 -10.64 27.83
CA ILE A 65 -1.97 -11.83 27.42
C ILE A 65 -1.05 -12.69 26.55
N GLN A 66 -1.14 -14.01 26.66
CA GLN A 66 -0.29 -14.88 25.85
C GLN A 66 -0.80 -14.95 24.40
N SER A 67 -2.09 -15.18 24.18
CA SER A 67 -2.70 -15.14 22.84
C SER A 67 -4.18 -14.83 22.95
N VAL A 68 -4.73 -14.19 21.93
CA VAL A 68 -6.13 -13.73 21.91
C VAL A 68 -6.90 -14.45 20.83
N TYR A 69 -8.04 -15.00 21.21
CA TYR A 69 -8.97 -15.69 20.32
C TYR A 69 -10.40 -15.24 20.64
N ALA A 70 -10.87 -14.16 20.01
CA ALA A 70 -12.14 -13.52 20.38
C ALA A 70 -12.98 -13.04 19.20
N GLU A 71 -14.30 -12.89 19.33
CA GLU A 71 -15.04 -12.24 18.23
C GLU A 71 -14.66 -10.75 18.16
N GLU A 72 -14.58 -10.08 19.31
CA GLU A 72 -14.22 -8.67 19.42
C GLU A 72 -13.11 -8.46 20.45
N THR A 73 -12.03 -7.81 20.03
CA THR A 73 -10.92 -7.38 20.90
C THR A 73 -10.85 -5.86 20.87
N SER A 74 -10.99 -5.20 22.02
CA SER A 74 -10.95 -3.75 22.13
C SER A 74 -9.94 -3.31 23.20
N VAL A 75 -9.01 -2.44 22.80
CA VAL A 75 -7.91 -1.95 23.65
C VAL A 75 -7.95 -0.43 23.69
N SER A 76 -8.37 0.12 24.84
CA SER A 76 -8.29 1.56 25.11
C SER A 76 -7.14 1.93 26.05
N GLY A 77 -6.63 0.97 26.82
CA GLY A 77 -5.45 1.13 27.68
C GLY A 77 -4.16 0.69 26.98
N SER A 78 -3.39 -0.19 27.61
CA SER A 78 -2.15 -0.75 27.08
C SER A 78 -2.18 -2.28 27.11
N LEU A 79 -2.05 -2.92 25.96
CA LEU A 79 -2.04 -4.38 25.84
C LEU A 79 -0.71 -4.86 25.24
N THR A 80 -0.07 -5.83 25.90
CA THR A 80 1.00 -6.64 25.30
C THR A 80 0.51 -8.06 25.06
N VAL A 81 0.76 -8.60 23.87
CA VAL A 81 0.43 -9.97 23.49
C VAL A 81 1.70 -10.69 23.04
N ASP A 82 2.15 -11.70 23.79
CA ASP A 82 3.39 -12.45 23.49
C ASP A 82 3.24 -13.41 22.29
N GLY A 83 1.99 -13.76 21.97
CA GLY A 83 1.62 -14.62 20.86
C GLY A 83 0.82 -13.87 19.81
N SER A 84 -0.17 -14.54 19.23
CA SER A 84 -0.99 -14.01 18.14
C SER A 84 -2.35 -13.51 18.61
N ILE A 85 -2.98 -12.69 17.77
CA ILE A 85 -4.39 -12.31 17.90
C ILE A 85 -5.17 -12.88 16.72
N ASP A 86 -6.30 -13.53 17.01
CA ASP A 86 -7.32 -13.95 16.05
C ASP A 86 -8.67 -13.41 16.51
N SER A 87 -9.18 -12.43 15.77
CA SER A 87 -10.50 -11.87 16.02
C SER A 87 -11.32 -11.61 14.77
N ILE A 88 -12.60 -11.32 14.94
CA ILE A 88 -13.42 -10.80 13.83
C ILE A 88 -13.27 -9.27 13.77
N PHE A 89 -13.28 -8.62 14.94
CA PHE A 89 -13.09 -7.19 15.09
C PHE A 89 -11.95 -6.90 16.06
N PHE A 90 -10.97 -6.11 15.62
CA PHE A 90 -9.86 -5.66 16.45
C PHE A 90 -9.78 -4.14 16.47
N HIS A 91 -10.05 -3.54 17.63
CA HIS A 91 -10.06 -2.10 17.83
C HIS A 91 -9.00 -1.66 18.84
N VAL A 92 -8.13 -0.73 18.44
CA VAL A 92 -7.07 -0.18 19.30
C VAL A 92 -7.13 1.34 19.27
N SER A 93 -7.51 1.95 20.40
CA SER A 93 -7.41 3.40 20.61
C SER A 93 -6.28 3.78 21.56
N GLY A 94 -5.77 2.83 22.34
CA GLY A 94 -4.65 3.01 23.26
C GLY A 94 -3.30 2.60 22.65
N SER A 95 -2.53 1.80 23.40
CA SER A 95 -1.28 1.20 22.92
C SER A 95 -1.41 -0.32 22.85
N CYS A 96 -1.01 -0.92 21.74
CA CYS A 96 -1.00 -2.37 21.60
C CYS A 96 0.31 -2.87 20.99
N ARG A 97 0.94 -3.84 21.65
CA ARG A 97 2.10 -4.58 21.15
C ARG A 97 1.73 -6.04 21.00
N VAL A 98 1.97 -6.62 19.83
CA VAL A 98 1.76 -8.04 19.54
C VAL A 98 3.08 -8.59 19.01
N GLU A 99 3.65 -9.61 19.63
CA GLU A 99 4.97 -10.13 19.21
C GLU A 99 4.89 -11.00 17.95
N LYS A 100 3.74 -11.64 17.68
CA LYS A 100 3.52 -12.49 16.51
C LYS A 100 2.47 -11.88 15.57
N ASP A 101 1.73 -12.75 14.88
CA ASP A 101 0.78 -12.37 13.84
C ASP A 101 -0.57 -11.89 14.40
N VAL A 102 -1.24 -11.06 13.61
CA VAL A 102 -2.62 -10.64 13.84
C VAL A 102 -3.49 -11.04 12.65
N ILE A 103 -4.58 -11.75 12.91
CA ILE A 103 -5.64 -12.04 11.94
C ILE A 103 -6.93 -11.38 12.41
N SER A 104 -7.56 -10.61 11.53
CA SER A 104 -8.90 -10.08 11.75
C SER A 104 -9.85 -10.41 10.61
N SER A 105 -10.82 -11.30 10.82
CA SER A 105 -11.73 -11.75 9.75
C SER A 105 -12.57 -10.64 9.12
N ASP A 106 -12.81 -9.53 9.82
CA ASP A 106 -13.57 -8.39 9.29
C ASP A 106 -12.76 -7.10 9.33
N THR A 107 -12.54 -6.52 10.52
CA THR A 107 -11.97 -5.16 10.62
C THR A 107 -10.85 -5.06 11.63
N ILE A 108 -9.77 -4.36 11.27
CA ILE A 108 -8.77 -3.82 12.19
C ILE A 108 -8.88 -2.30 12.15
N HIS A 109 -9.20 -1.67 13.29
CA HIS A 109 -9.20 -0.22 13.42
C HIS A 109 -8.18 0.18 14.48
N SER A 110 -7.15 0.92 14.07
CA SER A 110 -6.13 1.49 14.97
C SER A 110 -6.12 3.02 14.91
N SER A 111 -6.64 3.67 15.95
CA SER A 111 -6.47 5.11 16.18
C SER A 111 -5.35 5.45 17.16
N GLY A 112 -4.84 4.43 17.86
CA GLY A 112 -3.73 4.55 18.82
C GLY A 112 -2.37 4.18 18.22
N SER A 113 -1.47 3.66 19.06
CA SER A 113 -0.16 3.14 18.65
C SER A 113 -0.18 1.62 18.65
N MET A 114 0.05 1.01 17.49
CA MET A 114 0.08 -0.43 17.33
C MET A 114 1.43 -0.88 16.76
N HIS A 115 2.05 -1.84 17.43
CA HIS A 115 3.28 -2.49 16.99
C HIS A 115 3.06 -4.01 16.90
N ILE A 116 3.33 -4.59 15.73
CA ILE A 116 3.12 -6.00 15.44
C ILE A 116 4.43 -6.59 14.93
N GLY A 117 4.98 -7.57 15.66
CA GLY A 117 6.24 -8.24 15.33
C GLY A 117 6.11 -9.27 14.20
N GLY A 118 4.91 -9.76 13.93
CA GLY A 118 4.61 -10.68 12.84
C GLY A 118 3.92 -10.03 11.63
N ASN A 119 3.12 -10.84 10.93
CA ASN A 119 2.30 -10.44 9.80
C ASN A 119 0.90 -9.99 10.25
N VAL A 120 0.23 -9.23 9.40
CA VAL A 120 -1.16 -8.82 9.59
C VAL A 120 -2.00 -9.28 8.41
N ARG A 121 -3.10 -9.96 8.69
CA ARG A 121 -4.12 -10.30 7.68
C ARG A 121 -5.48 -9.79 8.14
N GLY A 122 -6.15 -9.00 7.30
CA GLY A 122 -7.46 -8.44 7.58
C GLY A 122 -8.36 -8.44 6.35
N ASN A 123 -9.67 -8.25 6.51
CA ASN A 123 -10.49 -7.87 5.35
C ASN A 123 -10.40 -6.33 5.13
N LYS A 124 -10.76 -5.55 6.14
CA LYS A 124 -10.58 -4.09 6.16
C LYS A 124 -9.61 -3.65 7.26
N ILE A 125 -8.65 -2.79 6.93
CA ILE A 125 -7.70 -2.20 7.88
C ILE A 125 -7.79 -0.67 7.79
N GLU A 126 -8.16 -0.03 8.90
CA GLU A 126 -8.24 1.43 9.04
C GLU A 126 -7.24 1.89 10.09
N SER A 127 -6.30 2.77 9.71
CA SER A 127 -5.31 3.31 10.64
C SER A 127 -5.22 4.83 10.57
N SER A 128 -5.73 5.49 11.61
CA SER A 128 -5.56 6.93 11.85
C SER A 128 -4.41 7.25 12.81
N GLY A 129 -3.90 6.25 13.53
CA GLY A 129 -2.77 6.38 14.44
C GLY A 129 -1.42 5.95 13.85
N SER A 130 -0.55 5.38 14.67
CA SER A 130 0.74 4.82 14.24
C SER A 130 0.66 3.30 14.20
N LEU A 131 0.75 2.72 13.00
CA LEU A 131 0.76 1.28 12.77
C LEU A 131 2.13 0.82 12.25
N GLN A 132 2.84 0.06 13.07
CA GLN A 132 4.14 -0.51 12.74
C GLN A 132 4.04 -2.03 12.70
N ILE A 133 4.35 -2.60 11.55
CA ILE A 133 4.33 -4.04 11.32
C ILE A 133 5.73 -4.42 10.84
N ALA A 134 6.35 -5.37 11.53
CA ALA A 134 7.67 -5.85 11.17
C ALA A 134 7.63 -6.77 9.93
N GLY A 135 6.54 -7.53 9.76
CA GLY A 135 6.30 -8.40 8.60
C GLY A 135 5.41 -7.77 7.52
N ASN A 136 4.65 -8.63 6.85
CA ASN A 136 3.79 -8.28 5.73
C ASN A 136 2.36 -7.96 6.18
N MET A 137 1.67 -7.15 5.39
CA MET A 137 0.25 -6.85 5.54
C MET A 137 -0.53 -7.34 4.34
N GLU A 138 -1.62 -8.06 4.57
CA GLU A 138 -2.56 -8.52 3.56
C GLU A 138 -3.98 -8.05 3.93
N ALA A 139 -4.65 -7.34 3.03
CA ALA A 139 -6.00 -6.85 3.23
C ALA A 139 -6.81 -6.80 1.94
N CYS A 140 -8.14 -6.73 1.99
CA CYS A 140 -8.91 -6.31 0.82
C CYS A 140 -8.83 -4.78 0.69
N GLU A 141 -9.12 -4.08 1.77
CA GLU A 141 -9.09 -2.61 1.85
C GLU A 141 -8.12 -2.15 2.94
N LEU A 142 -7.22 -1.24 2.59
CA LEU A 142 -6.32 -0.57 3.54
C LEU A 142 -6.48 0.95 3.41
N GLU A 143 -6.97 1.59 4.47
CA GLU A 143 -7.11 3.04 4.57
C GLU A 143 -6.21 3.59 5.68
N SER A 144 -5.40 4.61 5.36
CA SER A 144 -4.58 5.28 6.34
C SER A 144 -4.54 6.79 6.22
N SER A 145 -4.92 7.44 7.32
CA SER A 145 -4.67 8.86 7.56
C SER A 145 -3.51 9.12 8.51
N GLY A 146 -2.99 8.07 9.17
CA GLY A 146 -1.89 8.13 10.12
C GLY A 146 -0.52 7.79 9.52
N SER A 147 0.30 7.06 10.28
CA SER A 147 1.60 6.55 9.82
C SER A 147 1.60 5.03 9.75
N ILE A 148 1.96 4.47 8.60
CA ILE A 148 2.11 3.02 8.40
C ILE A 148 3.57 2.70 8.09
N SER A 149 4.11 1.66 8.75
CA SER A 149 5.35 1.00 8.37
C SER A 149 5.13 -0.50 8.24
N ALA A 150 5.51 -1.09 7.11
CA ALA A 150 5.42 -2.53 6.88
C ALA A 150 6.58 -3.02 5.99
N GLU A 151 6.82 -4.33 5.94
CA GLU A 151 7.76 -4.93 5.00
C GLU A 151 7.19 -4.90 3.57
N SER A 152 6.05 -5.56 3.36
CA SER A 152 5.26 -5.53 2.12
C SER A 152 3.78 -5.36 2.42
N VAL A 153 3.03 -4.81 1.48
CA VAL A 153 1.57 -4.66 1.55
C VAL A 153 0.96 -5.26 0.29
N ILE A 154 -0.04 -6.13 0.48
CA ILE A 154 -0.84 -6.71 -0.61
C ILE A 154 -2.30 -6.40 -0.31
N CYS A 155 -2.97 -5.66 -1.20
CA CYS A 155 -4.40 -5.43 -1.08
C CYS A 155 -5.12 -5.26 -2.42
N ASP A 156 -6.44 -5.05 -2.39
CA ASP A 156 -7.18 -4.63 -3.58
C ASP A 156 -7.20 -3.10 -3.65
N GLU A 157 -7.58 -2.44 -2.56
CA GLU A 157 -7.66 -0.99 -2.43
C GLU A 157 -6.64 -0.48 -1.39
N PHE A 158 -5.80 0.47 -1.79
CA PHE A 158 -4.88 1.18 -0.90
C PHE A 158 -5.16 2.67 -0.95
N GLU A 159 -5.60 3.25 0.18
CA GLU A 159 -5.76 4.69 0.33
C GLU A 159 -4.84 5.21 1.43
N SER A 160 -3.99 6.19 1.10
CA SER A 160 -3.09 6.84 2.05
C SER A 160 -3.12 8.36 1.91
N SER A 161 -3.64 9.02 2.95
CA SER A 161 -3.54 10.47 3.14
C SER A 161 -2.44 10.87 4.12
N GLY A 162 -1.92 9.91 4.89
CA GLY A 162 -0.82 10.09 5.85
C GLY A 162 0.57 9.77 5.30
N SER A 163 1.38 9.08 6.10
CA SER A 163 2.74 8.65 5.73
C SER A 163 2.85 7.12 5.69
N ALA A 164 2.98 6.56 4.50
CA ALA A 164 3.20 5.13 4.29
C ALA A 164 4.67 4.85 3.94
N LYS A 165 5.31 3.98 4.74
CA LYS A 165 6.66 3.46 4.48
C LYS A 165 6.60 1.95 4.33
N ILE A 166 6.76 1.49 3.11
CA ILE A 166 6.73 0.08 2.74
C ILE A 166 8.15 -0.28 2.32
N SER A 167 8.77 -1.23 3.01
CA SER A 167 10.21 -1.46 2.82
C SER A 167 10.52 -2.15 1.50
N LYS A 168 9.58 -2.95 1.00
CA LYS A 168 9.68 -3.73 -0.24
C LYS A 168 8.52 -3.40 -1.19
N LEU A 169 7.56 -4.32 -1.34
CA LEU A 169 6.50 -4.27 -2.35
C LEU A 169 5.20 -3.71 -1.78
N LEU A 170 4.60 -2.76 -2.51
CA LEU A 170 3.18 -2.43 -2.42
C LEU A 170 2.48 -2.97 -3.67
N ARG A 171 1.66 -4.02 -3.51
CA ARG A 171 0.81 -4.55 -4.56
C ARG A 171 -0.65 -4.23 -4.27
N ALA A 172 -1.30 -3.46 -5.13
CA ALA A 172 -2.74 -3.21 -5.01
C ALA A 172 -3.42 -3.04 -6.36
N LYS A 173 -4.71 -3.38 -6.50
CA LYS A 173 -5.43 -3.08 -7.76
C LYS A 173 -5.49 -1.58 -7.96
N ASN A 174 -5.93 -0.85 -6.93
CA ASN A 174 -6.07 0.60 -6.94
C ASN A 174 -5.29 1.21 -5.78
N ILE A 175 -4.50 2.25 -6.09
CA ILE A 175 -3.73 3.02 -5.12
C ILE A 175 -4.13 4.49 -5.24
N GLU A 176 -4.64 5.07 -4.16
CA GLU A 176 -4.90 6.49 -4.02
C GLU A 176 -3.99 7.09 -2.93
N ASN A 177 -3.09 7.99 -3.32
CA ASN A 177 -2.15 8.64 -2.42
C ASN A 177 -2.32 10.17 -2.46
N SER A 178 -2.75 10.75 -1.35
CA SER A 178 -2.73 12.20 -1.13
C SER A 178 -1.63 12.64 -0.14
N GLY A 179 -1.04 11.69 0.60
CA GLY A 179 0.04 11.93 1.53
C GLY A 179 1.43 11.63 0.97
N LYS A 180 2.28 11.00 1.79
CA LYS A 180 3.62 10.54 1.40
C LYS A 180 3.65 9.02 1.38
N THR A 181 4.00 8.44 0.24
CA THR A 181 4.22 6.99 0.10
C THR A 181 5.66 6.74 -0.33
N LYS A 182 6.36 5.90 0.43
CA LYS A 182 7.69 5.40 0.10
C LYS A 182 7.66 3.87 0.00
N ALA A 183 8.10 3.34 -1.13
CA ALA A 183 8.19 1.90 -1.40
C ALA A 183 9.47 1.54 -2.16
N GLU A 184 9.88 0.27 -2.17
CA GLU A 184 10.89 -0.18 -3.14
C GLU A 184 10.23 -0.39 -4.51
N SER A 185 9.12 -1.14 -4.54
CA SER A 185 8.35 -1.41 -5.74
C SER A 185 6.86 -1.20 -5.52
N ILE A 186 6.19 -0.73 -6.56
CA ILE A 186 4.73 -0.63 -6.63
C ILE A 186 4.25 -1.44 -7.84
N GLU A 187 3.30 -2.34 -7.61
CA GLU A 187 2.60 -3.09 -8.64
C GLU A 187 1.11 -2.81 -8.54
N CYS A 188 0.51 -2.26 -9.60
CA CYS A 188 -0.91 -1.90 -9.54
C CYS A 188 -1.64 -1.98 -10.87
N THR A 189 -2.98 -1.96 -10.84
CA THR A 189 -3.76 -1.67 -12.04
C THR A 189 -3.83 -0.16 -12.24
N MET A 190 -4.15 0.59 -11.17
CA MET A 190 -4.27 2.03 -11.18
C MET A 190 -3.51 2.66 -10.01
N LEU A 191 -2.68 3.66 -10.30
CA LEU A 191 -2.07 4.54 -9.32
C LEU A 191 -2.53 5.97 -9.55
N LYS A 192 -3.20 6.58 -8.58
CA LYS A 192 -3.49 8.01 -8.53
C LYS A 192 -2.74 8.63 -7.36
N SER A 193 -1.90 9.62 -7.63
CA SER A 193 -1.21 10.35 -6.58
C SER A 193 -1.26 11.85 -6.76
N SER A 194 -1.89 12.54 -5.81
CA SER A 194 -1.77 13.98 -5.60
C SER A 194 -0.69 14.35 -4.58
N GLY A 195 -0.21 13.37 -3.82
CA GLY A 195 0.87 13.51 -2.84
C GLY A 195 2.28 13.23 -3.39
N LEU A 196 3.20 12.89 -2.50
CA LEU A 196 4.57 12.48 -2.82
C LEU A 196 4.69 10.96 -2.91
N VAL A 197 5.23 10.46 -4.02
CA VAL A 197 5.63 9.06 -4.20
C VAL A 197 7.15 8.97 -4.36
N GLU A 198 7.80 8.23 -3.48
CA GLU A 198 9.23 7.91 -3.56
C GLU A 198 9.39 6.40 -3.72
N VAL A 199 9.79 5.96 -4.91
CA VAL A 199 9.78 4.54 -5.26
C VAL A 199 10.96 4.20 -6.15
N ARG A 200 11.46 2.96 -6.16
CA ARG A 200 12.45 2.54 -7.15
C ARG A 200 11.75 2.22 -8.47
N THR A 201 10.75 1.35 -8.43
CA THR A 201 10.06 0.85 -9.62
C THR A 201 8.54 0.92 -9.48
N VAL A 202 7.85 1.32 -10.55
CA VAL A 202 6.38 1.25 -10.64
C VAL A 202 6.02 0.45 -11.89
N THR A 203 5.20 -0.57 -11.71
CA THR A 203 4.56 -1.30 -12.82
C THR A 203 3.05 -1.21 -12.65
N GLY A 204 2.35 -0.73 -13.67
CA GLY A 204 0.88 -0.80 -13.64
C GLY A 204 0.21 -0.40 -14.94
N ASP A 205 -1.09 -0.55 -15.05
CA ASP A 205 -1.79 -0.24 -16.30
C ASP A 205 -1.94 1.27 -16.49
N GLU A 206 -2.45 1.97 -15.48
CA GLU A 206 -2.72 3.41 -15.51
C GLU A 206 -2.08 4.15 -14.34
N ILE A 207 -1.26 5.15 -14.63
CA ILE A 207 -0.55 5.95 -13.62
C ILE A 207 -0.88 7.43 -13.82
N TYR A 208 -1.47 8.05 -12.79
CA TYR A 208 -1.91 9.44 -12.77
C TYR A 208 -1.21 10.19 -11.63
N ILE A 209 -0.32 11.14 -11.97
CA ILE A 209 0.43 11.93 -10.99
C ILE A 209 0.05 13.41 -11.11
N SER A 210 -0.59 13.96 -10.09
CA SER A 210 -0.82 15.40 -9.91
C SER A 210 0.04 16.02 -8.82
N GLY A 211 0.74 15.19 -8.04
CA GLY A 211 1.70 15.59 -7.01
C GLY A 211 3.15 15.53 -7.49
N ARG A 212 4.01 14.86 -6.71
CA ARG A 212 5.42 14.65 -7.03
C ARG A 212 5.74 13.16 -7.05
N ILE A 213 6.51 12.72 -8.04
CA ILE A 213 7.06 11.37 -8.09
C ILE A 213 8.58 11.42 -8.25
N ASN A 214 9.28 10.59 -7.47
CA ASN A 214 10.69 10.28 -7.65
C ASN A 214 10.79 8.77 -7.89
N ALA A 215 11.19 8.36 -9.10
CA ALA A 215 11.30 6.96 -9.50
C ALA A 215 12.54 6.65 -10.35
N ASP A 216 13.09 5.44 -10.22
CA ASP A 216 14.12 4.98 -11.15
C ASP A 216 13.45 4.47 -12.45
N SER A 217 12.39 3.69 -12.34
CA SER A 217 11.68 3.17 -13.51
C SER A 217 10.18 3.14 -13.33
N ILE A 218 9.47 3.50 -14.40
CA ILE A 218 8.02 3.39 -14.51
C ILE A 218 7.70 2.64 -15.80
N SER A 219 6.90 1.58 -15.69
CA SER A 219 6.37 0.82 -16.82
C SER A 219 4.84 0.81 -16.75
N SER A 220 4.17 1.35 -17.77
CA SER A 220 2.70 1.31 -17.82
C SER A 220 2.09 1.24 -19.22
N ARG A 221 0.76 1.12 -19.31
CA ARG A 221 0.05 1.34 -20.59
C ARG A 221 -0.24 2.83 -20.79
N ARG A 222 -0.60 3.54 -19.72
CA ARG A 222 -0.85 4.98 -19.73
C ARG A 222 -0.15 5.64 -18.54
N PHE A 223 0.58 6.72 -18.83
CA PHE A 223 1.17 7.59 -17.84
C PHE A 223 0.69 9.02 -18.08
N GLU A 224 0.03 9.61 -17.10
CA GLU A 224 -0.43 10.99 -17.12
C GLU A 224 0.15 11.76 -15.94
N MET A 225 0.76 12.91 -16.22
CA MET A 225 1.27 13.82 -15.20
C MET A 225 0.72 15.23 -15.40
N LYS A 226 0.18 15.81 -14.32
CA LYS A 226 -0.19 17.22 -14.23
C LYS A 226 0.82 17.94 -13.34
N ILE A 227 1.63 18.79 -13.95
CA ILE A 227 2.64 19.57 -13.27
C ILE A 227 1.99 20.85 -12.74
N TYR A 228 2.17 21.12 -11.44
CA TYR A 228 1.72 22.38 -10.83
C TYR A 228 2.92 23.23 -10.41
N ASN A 229 3.51 22.93 -9.25
CA ASN A 229 4.63 23.67 -8.68
C ASN A 229 5.64 22.72 -8.01
N SER A 230 5.94 21.63 -8.70
CA SER A 230 6.82 20.58 -8.23
C SER A 230 7.71 20.12 -9.37
N THR A 231 8.89 19.62 -9.01
CA THR A 231 9.75 18.90 -9.93
C THR A 231 9.65 17.41 -9.62
N SER A 232 9.23 16.63 -10.60
CA SER A 232 9.27 15.17 -10.56
C SER A 232 10.55 14.68 -11.21
N HIS A 233 11.09 13.56 -10.73
CA HIS A 233 12.28 12.94 -11.31
C HIS A 233 12.01 11.46 -11.61
N VAL A 234 12.14 11.08 -12.87
CA VAL A 234 12.02 9.69 -13.30
C VAL A 234 13.24 9.35 -14.16
N VAL A 235 13.97 8.28 -13.86
CA VAL A 235 15.12 7.94 -14.72
C VAL A 235 14.62 7.33 -16.03
N LYS A 236 13.77 6.31 -15.98
CA LYS A 236 13.22 5.67 -17.18
C LYS A 236 11.70 5.56 -17.12
N LEU A 237 11.03 6.10 -18.13
CA LEU A 237 9.59 5.96 -18.35
C LEU A 237 9.34 5.15 -19.62
N GLN A 238 8.70 4.00 -19.49
CA GLN A 238 8.23 3.19 -20.60
C GLN A 238 6.71 3.09 -20.55
N SER A 239 6.00 3.63 -21.54
CA SER A 239 4.53 3.58 -21.56
C SER A 239 3.97 3.71 -22.97
N ASP A 240 2.90 2.99 -23.32
CA ASP A 240 2.28 3.14 -24.64
C ASP A 240 1.84 4.59 -24.89
N ILE A 241 1.27 5.23 -23.86
CA ILE A 241 0.81 6.61 -23.90
C ILE A 241 1.46 7.40 -22.75
N VAL A 242 2.08 8.53 -23.09
CA VAL A 242 2.64 9.49 -22.14
C VAL A 242 1.98 10.84 -22.34
N GLU A 243 1.39 11.40 -21.28
CA GLU A 243 0.76 12.73 -21.32
C GLU A 243 1.24 13.56 -20.13
N ILE A 244 2.10 14.53 -20.38
CA ILE A 244 2.64 15.44 -19.37
C ILE A 244 2.17 16.85 -19.70
N ARG A 245 1.42 17.47 -18.79
CA ARG A 245 0.84 18.81 -18.98
C ARG A 245 1.19 19.75 -17.84
N LEU A 246 1.51 20.98 -18.18
CA LEU A 246 1.69 22.05 -17.19
C LEU A 246 0.34 22.72 -16.89
N GLN A 247 -0.06 22.72 -15.63
CA GLN A 247 -1.25 23.43 -15.17
C GLN A 247 -0.88 24.88 -14.83
N LYS A 248 -0.98 25.76 -15.83
CA LYS A 248 -0.61 27.17 -15.73
C LYS A 248 -1.44 27.89 -14.65
N LYS A 249 -0.77 28.36 -13.61
CA LYS A 249 -1.26 29.35 -12.63
C LYS A 249 -0.23 30.49 -12.52
N ARG A 250 -0.69 31.72 -12.23
CA ARG A 250 0.20 32.90 -12.13
C ARG A 250 1.36 32.61 -11.17
N PHE A 251 2.60 32.80 -11.66
CA PHE A 251 3.86 32.72 -10.92
C PHE A 251 4.34 31.35 -10.42
N LEU A 252 3.74 30.23 -10.87
CA LEU A 252 4.19 28.89 -10.45
C LEU A 252 5.03 28.22 -11.54
N SER A 253 6.08 27.50 -11.10
CA SER A 253 7.05 26.81 -11.95
C SER A 253 7.13 25.34 -11.55
N GLY A 254 7.10 24.44 -12.53
CA GLY A 254 7.33 23.02 -12.31
C GLY A 254 7.81 22.37 -13.59
N GLU A 255 8.47 21.24 -13.45
CA GLU A 255 8.99 20.50 -14.60
C GLU A 255 9.00 18.99 -14.31
N ALA A 256 8.83 18.18 -15.34
CA ALA A 256 9.12 16.76 -15.28
C ALA A 256 10.55 16.53 -15.78
N LYS A 257 11.44 16.04 -14.90
CA LYS A 257 12.77 15.57 -15.31
C LYS A 257 12.69 14.08 -15.56
N ILE A 258 12.73 13.68 -16.82
CA ILE A 258 12.65 12.28 -17.23
C ILE A 258 13.81 11.95 -18.14
N ASP A 259 14.80 11.18 -17.69
CA ASP A 259 16.02 10.96 -18.46
C ASP A 259 15.74 10.22 -19.78
N GLU A 260 14.98 9.13 -19.74
CA GLU A 260 14.61 8.30 -20.91
C GLU A 260 13.09 8.11 -20.99
N ILE A 261 12.48 8.46 -22.12
CA ILE A 261 11.06 8.21 -22.41
C ILE A 261 10.95 7.29 -23.63
N ILE A 262 10.35 6.11 -23.44
CA ILE A 262 10.05 5.16 -24.51
C ILE A 262 8.53 4.97 -24.58
N CYS A 263 7.92 5.26 -25.72
CA CYS A 263 6.47 5.24 -25.85
C CYS A 263 5.98 4.95 -27.27
N ASN A 264 4.69 4.70 -27.44
CA ASN A 264 4.07 4.76 -28.78
C ASN A 264 3.65 6.20 -29.08
N ARG A 265 2.98 6.86 -28.13
CA ARG A 265 2.50 8.23 -28.27
C ARG A 265 2.88 9.07 -27.07
N ALA A 266 3.35 10.29 -27.32
CA ALA A 266 3.66 11.26 -26.27
C ALA A 266 3.11 12.65 -26.56
N PHE A 267 2.55 13.28 -25.52
CA PHE A 267 2.36 14.72 -25.42
C PHE A 267 3.20 15.21 -24.23
N LEU A 268 4.20 16.06 -24.49
CA LEU A 268 5.14 16.53 -23.48
C LEU A 268 5.08 18.06 -23.38
N GLU A 269 4.81 18.59 -22.19
CA GLU A 269 4.90 20.01 -21.84
C GLU A 269 5.78 20.15 -20.59
N SER A 270 6.58 21.22 -20.50
CA SER A 270 7.47 21.49 -19.35
C SER A 270 8.32 20.26 -18.92
N THR A 271 8.89 19.55 -19.91
CA THR A 271 9.62 18.30 -19.71
C THR A 271 11.09 18.45 -20.09
N ASN A 272 11.98 18.05 -19.20
CA ASN A 272 13.42 17.96 -19.45
C ASN A 272 13.79 16.48 -19.64
N SER A 273 14.37 16.13 -20.80
CA SER A 273 14.72 14.74 -21.11
C SER A 273 15.99 14.62 -21.93
N LYS A 274 16.73 13.53 -21.71
CA LYS A 274 17.94 13.21 -22.49
C LYS A 274 17.57 12.46 -23.77
N TYR A 275 16.61 11.56 -23.70
CA TYR A 275 16.25 10.69 -24.81
C TYR A 275 14.74 10.42 -24.85
N VAL A 276 14.11 10.73 -25.98
CA VAL A 276 12.69 10.41 -26.23
C VAL A 276 12.58 9.57 -27.50
N LYS A 277 11.93 8.41 -27.41
CA LYS A 277 11.66 7.54 -28.56
C LYS A 277 10.18 7.14 -28.62
N GLY A 278 9.59 7.20 -29.80
CA GLY A 278 8.25 6.67 -30.03
C GLY A 278 7.75 6.79 -31.46
N ASP A 279 6.45 6.55 -31.66
CA ASP A 279 5.83 6.64 -32.99
C ASP A 279 5.30 8.06 -33.24
N ASP A 280 4.37 8.54 -32.40
CA ASP A 280 3.79 9.89 -32.50
C ASP A 280 4.18 10.76 -31.29
N ILE A 281 5.07 11.73 -31.49
CA ILE A 281 5.59 12.58 -30.43
C ILE A 281 5.20 14.06 -30.67
N ILE A 282 4.59 14.66 -29.66
CA ILE A 282 4.29 16.10 -29.60
C ILE A 282 5.08 16.71 -28.45
N ILE A 283 5.95 17.67 -28.79
CA ILE A 283 6.79 18.43 -27.85
C ILE A 283 6.28 19.87 -27.81
N GLU A 284 5.70 20.25 -26.67
CA GLU A 284 5.13 21.57 -26.41
C GLU A 284 6.06 22.49 -25.62
N ALA A 285 5.57 23.70 -25.34
CA ALA A 285 6.27 24.74 -24.62
C ALA A 285 6.95 24.27 -23.31
N GLY A 286 8.10 24.86 -23.02
CA GLY A 286 8.87 24.58 -21.80
C GLY A 286 9.65 23.26 -21.84
N CYS A 287 9.59 22.50 -22.93
CA CYS A 287 10.40 21.30 -23.07
C CYS A 287 11.86 21.61 -23.42
N ASN A 288 12.77 20.80 -22.89
CA ASN A 288 14.18 20.76 -23.25
C ASN A 288 14.62 19.31 -23.44
N ILE A 289 14.77 18.91 -24.70
CA ILE A 289 15.04 17.52 -25.10
C ILE A 289 16.39 17.44 -25.81
N ASP A 290 17.30 16.59 -25.32
CA ASP A 290 18.60 16.42 -25.95
C ASP A 290 18.49 15.66 -27.27
N TYR A 291 17.81 14.51 -27.29
CA TYR A 291 17.62 13.70 -28.49
C TYR A 291 16.19 13.15 -28.58
N VAL A 292 15.58 13.28 -29.76
CA VAL A 292 14.27 12.67 -30.06
C VAL A 292 14.30 11.83 -31.34
N GLU A 293 13.74 10.62 -31.27
CA GLU A 293 13.56 9.72 -32.41
C GLU A 293 12.09 9.33 -32.55
N ALA A 294 11.46 9.67 -33.68
CA ALA A 294 10.02 9.51 -33.88
C ALA A 294 9.64 9.12 -35.32
N LYS A 295 8.48 8.49 -35.55
CA LYS A 295 7.91 8.39 -36.91
C LYS A 295 7.20 9.68 -37.32
N SER A 296 6.49 10.29 -36.36
CA SER A 296 5.73 11.52 -36.48
C SER A 296 6.11 12.45 -35.33
N LEU A 297 6.54 13.67 -35.66
CA LEU A 297 7.07 14.61 -34.69
C LEU A 297 6.52 16.01 -34.90
N LYS A 298 5.90 16.57 -33.86
CA LYS A 298 5.47 17.98 -33.79
C LYS A 298 6.23 18.68 -32.66
N ILE A 299 6.80 19.84 -32.94
CA ILE A 299 7.59 20.62 -31.98
C ILE A 299 7.08 22.05 -32.00
N SER A 300 6.75 22.59 -30.82
CA SER A 300 6.42 23.99 -30.62
C SER A 300 7.65 24.90 -30.76
N ASP A 301 7.47 26.13 -31.25
CA ASP A 301 8.54 27.12 -31.33
C ASP A 301 9.10 27.52 -29.95
N GLU A 302 8.35 27.25 -28.88
CA GLU A 302 8.74 27.49 -27.48
C GLU A 302 9.48 26.30 -26.84
N ALA A 303 9.71 25.21 -27.59
CA ALA A 303 10.45 24.05 -27.14
C ALA A 303 11.90 24.06 -27.63
N LYS A 304 12.81 23.46 -26.85
CA LYS A 304 14.22 23.28 -27.21
C LYS A 304 14.49 21.80 -27.48
N VAL A 305 14.93 21.47 -28.69
CA VAL A 305 15.34 20.12 -29.09
C VAL A 305 16.72 20.21 -29.73
N LYS A 306 17.73 19.52 -29.19
CA LYS A 306 19.11 19.61 -29.73
C LYS A 306 19.27 18.75 -30.98
N GLU A 307 18.86 17.49 -30.94
CA GLU A 307 18.96 16.55 -32.05
C GLU A 307 17.63 15.83 -32.28
N LYS A 308 17.30 15.58 -33.55
CA LYS A 308 16.09 14.85 -33.93
C LYS A 308 16.31 13.90 -35.10
N LYS A 309 15.65 12.75 -35.07
CA LYS A 309 15.64 11.75 -36.12
C LYS A 309 14.21 11.31 -36.44
N ILE A 310 13.82 11.41 -37.70
CA ILE A 310 12.56 10.84 -38.19
C ILE A 310 12.84 9.46 -38.76
N ILE A 311 12.17 8.43 -38.21
CA ILE A 311 12.21 7.07 -38.74
C ILE A 311 11.07 6.90 -39.76
N PRO A 312 11.30 6.17 -40.88
CA PRO A 312 10.22 5.76 -41.78
C PRO A 312 9.11 4.94 -41.09
#